data_AF-X0SFB7-F1
#
_entry.id   AF-X0SFB7-F1
#
_cell.length_a   1.000
_cell.length_b   1.000
_cell.length_c   1.000
_cell.angle_alpha   90.00
_cell.angle_beta   90.00
_cell.angle_gamma   90.00
#
_symmetry.space_group_name_H-M   'P 1'
#
loop_
_entity.id
_entity.type
_entity.pdbx_description
1 polymer ?
#
loop_
_entity_poly.entity_id
_entity_poly.type
_entity_poly.pdbx_seq_one_letter_code
_entity_poly.pdbx_strand_id
1 'polypeptide(L)'
;MAGIGFELRKLLQRDTFSGLLQAYGYAGVISSGPWVLSIIGILLLGLLSVGNVKPGIQISEFQVTVTYLIAVSLILSGAIQQGFTRYISDQIYLGNEDKIISTFNAALIFT
;
A
#
# COMPACT_ATOMS: atom_id res chain seq x y z
N MET A 1 6.56 1.83 -12.43
CA MET A 1 6.89 0.42 -12.11
C MET A 1 8.02 -0.12 -13.02
N ALA A 2 9.12 0.63 -13.21
CA ALA A 2 10.16 0.31 -14.21
C ALA A 2 11.42 -0.41 -13.66
N GLY A 3 11.59 -0.57 -12.33
CA GLY A 3 12.81 -1.18 -11.78
C GLY A 3 12.67 -2.65 -11.34
N ILE A 4 11.57 -2.98 -10.66
CA ILE A 4 11.42 -4.27 -9.97
C ILE A 4 10.61 -5.31 -10.74
N GLY A 5 9.63 -4.89 -11.57
CA GLY A 5 8.80 -5.82 -12.34
C GLY A 5 9.58 -6.59 -13.41
N PHE A 6 10.59 -5.95 -14.01
CA PHE A 6 11.47 -6.57 -15.00
C PHE A 6 12.39 -7.63 -14.37
N GLU A 7 12.93 -7.35 -13.19
CA GLU A 7 13.81 -8.29 -12.48
C GLU A 7 13.03 -9.38 -11.73
N LEU A 8 11.78 -9.10 -11.32
CA LEU A 8 10.80 -10.12 -10.93
C LEU A 8 10.45 -11.05 -12.10
N ARG A 9 10.29 -10.52 -13.32
CA ARG A 9 10.05 -11.34 -14.53
C ARG A 9 11.26 -12.22 -14.88
N LYS A 10 12.48 -11.72 -14.64
CA LYS A 10 13.74 -12.47 -14.83
C LYS A 10 13.98 -13.52 -13.75
N LEU A 11 13.56 -13.26 -12.52
CA LEU A 11 13.48 -14.25 -11.44
C LEU A 11 12.40 -15.31 -11.71
N LEU A 12 11.26 -14.92 -12.29
CA LEU A 12 10.20 -15.84 -12.74
C LEU A 12 10.63 -16.73 -13.91
N GLN A 13 11.57 -16.30 -14.75
CA GLN A 13 12.15 -17.11 -15.82
C GLN A 13 13.11 -18.20 -15.32
N ARG A 14 13.51 -18.16 -14.04
CA ARG A 14 14.11 -19.33 -13.40
C ARG A 14 12.94 -20.17 -12.89
N ASP A 15 12.65 -21.30 -13.54
CA ASP A 15 11.60 -22.29 -13.21
C ASP A 15 11.79 -22.95 -11.82
N THR A 16 12.01 -22.15 -10.78
CA THR A 16 12.26 -22.57 -9.41
C THR A 16 11.17 -21.98 -8.53
N PHE A 17 10.39 -22.85 -7.88
CA PHE A 17 9.33 -22.46 -6.94
C PHE A 17 9.79 -21.44 -5.88
N SER A 18 11.07 -21.44 -5.50
CA SER A 18 11.62 -20.49 -4.52
C SER A 18 11.74 -19.06 -5.06
N GLY A 19 12.01 -18.87 -6.36
CA GLY A 19 12.09 -17.56 -6.99
C GLY A 19 10.71 -16.89 -7.09
N LEU A 20 9.68 -17.69 -7.38
CA LEU A 20 8.29 -17.25 -7.37
C LEU A 20 7.83 -16.90 -5.94
N LEU A 21 8.16 -17.73 -4.96
CA LEU A 21 7.82 -17.47 -3.55
C LEU A 21 8.47 -16.19 -3.02
N GLN A 22 9.74 -15.94 -3.35
CA GLN A 22 10.41 -14.67 -2.99
C GLN A 22 9.77 -13.47 -3.69
N ALA A 23 9.48 -13.58 -4.98
CA ALA A 23 8.83 -12.53 -5.76
C ALA A 23 7.50 -12.09 -5.14
N TYR A 24 6.62 -13.05 -4.85
CA TYR A 24 5.34 -12.79 -4.18
C TYR A 24 5.52 -12.34 -2.72
N GLY A 25 6.51 -12.88 -2.01
CA GLY A 25 6.84 -12.45 -0.64
C GLY A 25 7.25 -10.98 -0.57
N TYR A 26 8.16 -10.54 -1.45
CA TYR A 26 8.57 -9.13 -1.53
C TYR A 26 7.43 -8.23 -1.99
N ALA A 27 6.65 -8.64 -2.99
CA ALA A 27 5.48 -7.89 -3.42
C ALA A 27 4.43 -7.76 -2.29
N GLY A 28 4.26 -8.81 -1.50
CA GLY A 28 3.38 -8.83 -0.32
C GLY A 28 3.85 -7.85 0.76
N VAL A 29 5.13 -7.84 1.11
CA VAL A 29 5.68 -6.91 2.13
C VAL A 29 5.59 -5.45 1.67
N ILE A 30 5.93 -5.17 0.40
CA ILE A 30 5.88 -3.80 -0.13
C ILE A 30 4.43 -3.29 -0.22
N SER A 31 3.48 -4.14 -0.64
CA SER A 31 2.06 -3.75 -0.76
C SER A 31 1.33 -3.69 0.59
N SER A 32 1.73 -4.52 1.57
CA SER A 32 1.09 -4.56 2.90
C SER A 32 1.71 -3.61 3.92
N GLY A 33 2.88 -3.02 3.64
CA GLY A 33 3.65 -2.21 4.60
C GLY A 33 2.84 -1.18 5.40
N PRO A 34 2.06 -0.30 4.74
CA PRO A 34 1.24 0.69 5.46
C PRO A 34 0.16 0.06 6.35
N TRP A 35 -0.39 -1.08 5.95
CA TRP A 35 -1.47 -1.75 6.68
C TRP A 35 -0.95 -2.60 7.86
N VAL A 36 0.23 -3.23 7.69
CA VAL A 36 0.94 -3.95 8.77
C VAL A 36 1.32 -3.00 9.89
N LEU A 37 1.79 -1.79 9.57
CA LEU A 37 2.07 -0.76 10.58
C LEU A 37 0.81 -0.37 11.38
N SER A 38 -0.35 -0.27 10.72
CA SER A 38 -1.63 -0.01 11.39
C SER A 38 -2.04 -1.16 12.33
N ILE A 39 -1.87 -2.42 11.91
CA ILE A 39 -2.15 -3.60 12.77
C ILE A 39 -1.25 -3.58 14.00
N ILE A 40 0.05 -3.33 13.81
CA ILE A 40 1.01 -3.22 14.92
C ILE A 40 0.61 -2.09 15.86
N GLY A 41 0.22 -0.92 15.32
CA GLY A 41 -0.26 0.20 16.12
C GLY A 41 -1.49 -0.15 16.96
N ILE A 42 -2.48 -0.82 16.38
CA ILE A 42 -3.69 -1.27 17.10
C ILE A 42 -3.34 -2.31 18.18
N LEU A 43 -2.44 -3.25 17.89
CA LEU A 43 -1.98 -4.25 18.88
C LEU A 43 -1.24 -3.59 20.04
N LEU A 44 -0.37 -2.62 19.77
CA LEU A 44 0.33 -1.84 20.80
C LEU A 44 -0.65 -1.02 21.65
N LEU A 45 -1.65 -0.39 21.03
CA LEU A 45 -2.73 0.30 21.75
C LEU A 45 -3.52 -0.68 22.64
N GLY A 46 -3.81 -1.88 22.14
CA GLY A 46 -4.45 -2.93 22.92
C GLY A 46 -3.63 -3.35 24.14
N LEU A 47 -2.32 -3.58 23.96
CA LEU A 47 -1.39 -3.98 25.02
C LEU A 47 -1.21 -2.90 26.09
N LEU A 48 -1.05 -1.63 25.70
CA LEU A 48 -0.89 -0.50 26.61
C LEU A 48 -2.16 -0.21 27.43
N SER A 49 -3.33 -0.62 26.92
CA SER A 49 -4.63 -0.35 27.55
C SER A 49 -5.02 -1.38 28.62
N VAL A 50 -4.37 -2.56 28.65
CA VAL A 50 -4.64 -3.65 29.62
C VAL A 50 -4.53 -3.18 31.08
N GLY A 51 -3.76 -2.13 31.37
CA GLY A 51 -3.52 -1.64 32.73
C GLY A 51 -4.38 -0.46 33.20
N ASN A 52 -4.97 0.34 32.31
CA ASN A 52 -5.48 1.69 32.68
C ASN A 52 -6.94 1.99 32.29
N VAL A 53 -7.62 1.14 31.52
CA VAL A 53 -8.95 1.50 30.96
C VAL A 53 -9.99 0.40 31.18
N LYS A 54 -10.93 0.65 32.08
CA LYS A 54 -12.30 0.07 32.04
C LYS A 54 -13.26 1.20 31.66
N PRO A 55 -14.28 0.99 30.81
CA PRO A 55 -14.63 -0.21 30.05
C PRO A 55 -14.04 -0.20 28.63
N GLY A 56 -13.86 -1.37 28.01
CA GLY A 56 -13.30 -1.55 26.64
C GLY A 56 -14.05 -0.86 25.50
N ILE A 57 -15.11 -0.10 25.80
CA ILE A 57 -15.91 0.71 24.89
C ILE A 57 -15.07 1.86 24.30
N GLN A 58 -14.24 2.54 25.10
CA GLN A 58 -13.46 3.70 24.62
C GLN A 58 -12.40 3.33 23.59
N ILE A 59 -11.77 2.16 23.76
CA ILE A 59 -10.76 1.64 22.82
C ILE A 59 -11.46 1.23 21.53
N SER A 60 -12.62 0.57 21.63
CA SER A 60 -13.42 0.18 20.47
C SER A 60 -13.91 1.39 19.69
N GLU A 61 -14.39 2.44 20.35
CA GLU A 61 -14.82 3.68 19.71
C GLU A 61 -13.66 4.35 18.97
N PHE A 62 -12.49 4.45 19.61
CA PHE A 62 -11.28 4.98 18.97
C PHE A 62 -10.87 4.17 17.73
N GLN A 63 -10.82 2.83 17.84
CA GLN A 63 -10.50 1.96 16.72
C GLN A 63 -11.50 2.09 15.57
N VAL A 64 -12.80 2.17 15.89
CA VAL A 64 -13.87 2.36 14.88
C VAL A 64 -13.69 3.70 14.18
N THR A 65 -13.49 4.79 14.92
CA THR A 65 -13.27 6.12 14.31
C THR A 65 -12.04 6.12 13.41
N VAL A 66 -10.90 5.60 13.87
CA VAL A 66 -9.67 5.52 13.05
C VAL A 66 -9.90 4.68 11.80
N THR A 67 -10.58 3.55 11.92
CA THR A 67 -10.90 2.68 10.78
C THR A 67 -11.75 3.41 9.74
N TYR A 68 -12.82 4.08 10.17
CA TYR A 68 -13.66 4.87 9.26
C TYR A 68 -12.91 6.04 8.63
N LEU A 69 -12.04 6.72 9.38
CA LEU A 69 -11.24 7.83 8.89
C LEU A 69 -10.27 7.37 7.79
N ILE A 70 -9.57 6.25 8.03
CA ILE A 70 -8.69 5.62 7.04
C ILE A 70 -9.49 5.13 5.83
N ALA A 71 -10.65 4.50 6.04
CA ALA A 71 -11.49 4.00 4.96
C ALA A 71 -11.98 5.13 4.05
N VAL A 72 -12.50 6.21 4.60
CA VAL A 72 -12.96 7.38 3.84
C VAL A 72 -11.79 8.03 3.10
N SER A 73 -10.64 8.20 3.77
CA SER A 73 -9.43 8.73 3.15
C SER A 73 -9.00 7.89 1.94
N LEU A 74 -8.94 6.57 2.09
CA LEU A 74 -8.57 5.64 1.02
C LEU A 74 -9.61 5.58 -0.11
N ILE A 75 -10.90 5.71 0.17
CA ILE A 75 -11.94 5.72 -0.87
C ILE A 75 -11.79 6.99 -1.72
N LEU A 76 -11.56 8.13 -1.08
CA LEU A 76 -11.40 9.41 -1.77
C LEU A 76 -10.10 9.48 -2.57
N SER A 77 -8.96 9.09 -1.97
CA SER A 77 -7.66 9.14 -2.65
C SER A 77 -7.40 7.95 -3.58
N GLY A 78 -7.96 6.78 -3.26
CA GLY A 78 -7.62 5.50 -3.88
C GLY A 78 -8.07 5.39 -5.34
N ALA A 79 -9.22 5.95 -5.69
CA ALA A 79 -9.70 5.92 -7.09
C ALA A 79 -8.69 6.59 -8.03
N ILE A 80 -8.16 7.75 -7.63
CA ILE A 80 -7.14 8.49 -8.37
C ILE A 80 -5.81 7.75 -8.35
N GLN A 81 -5.36 7.28 -7.17
CA GLN A 81 -4.09 6.56 -7.04
C GLN A 81 -4.02 5.27 -7.88
N GLN A 82 -5.11 4.51 -7.97
CA GLN A 82 -5.17 3.28 -8.76
C GLN A 82 -5.15 3.58 -10.28
N GLY A 83 -5.93 4.57 -10.72
CA GLY A 83 -5.90 5.02 -12.11
C GLY A 83 -4.53 5.54 -12.53
N PHE A 84 -3.89 6.32 -11.66
CA PHE A 84 -2.56 6.87 -11.88
C PHE A 84 -1.48 5.78 -11.99
N THR A 85 -1.52 4.77 -11.13
CA THR A 85 -0.57 3.63 -11.18
C THR A 85 -0.70 2.84 -12.49
N ARG A 86 -1.94 2.67 -12.99
CA ARG A 86 -2.19 2.05 -14.29
C ARG A 86 -1.67 2.92 -15.44
N TYR A 87 -1.95 4.22 -15.42
CA TYR A 87 -1.46 5.15 -16.43
C TYR A 87 0.07 5.18 -16.52
N ILE A 88 0.77 5.23 -15.37
CA ILE A 88 2.22 5.14 -15.35
C ILE A 88 2.71 3.83 -15.97
N SER A 89 2.06 2.71 -15.64
CA SER A 89 2.43 1.40 -16.17
C SER A 89 2.30 1.35 -17.69
N ASP A 90 1.23 1.94 -18.24
CA ASP A 90 1.01 2.04 -19.69
C ASP A 90 2.06 2.96 -20.36
N GLN A 91 2.43 4.10 -19.75
CA GLN A 91 3.47 4.98 -20.31
C GLN A 91 4.87 4.36 -20.27
N ILE A 92 5.20 3.62 -19.21
CA ILE A 92 6.45 2.86 -19.12
C ILE A 92 6.48 1.77 -20.21
N TYR A 93 5.37 1.07 -20.43
CA TYR A 93 5.28 0.06 -21.49
C TYR A 93 5.49 0.67 -22.89
N LEU A 94 4.98 1.89 -23.12
CA LEU A 94 5.14 2.62 -24.39
C LEU A 94 6.49 3.36 -24.52
N GLY A 95 7.35 3.35 -23.49
CA GLY A 95 8.66 4.04 -23.50
C GLY A 95 8.59 5.56 -23.42
N ASN A 96 7.43 6.14 -23.05
CA ASN A 96 7.21 7.59 -23.01
C ASN A 96 7.46 8.16 -21.60
N GLU A 97 8.69 8.03 -21.12
CA GLU A 97 9.05 8.41 -19.74
C GLU A 97 8.93 9.93 -19.48
N ASP A 98 9.09 10.76 -20.51
CA ASP A 98 9.02 12.22 -20.42
C ASP A 98 7.65 12.74 -19.94
N LYS A 99 6.57 11.97 -20.18
CA LYS A 99 5.21 12.36 -19.76
C LYS A 99 4.91 12.00 -18.31
N ILE A 100 5.68 11.10 -17.70
CA ILE A 100 5.43 10.58 -16.35
C ILE A 100 5.56 11.68 -15.29
N ILE A 101 6.57 12.56 -15.42
CA ILE A 101 6.84 13.64 -14.45
C ILE A 101 5.69 14.66 -14.44
N SER A 102 5.16 15.01 -15.62
CA SER A 102 4.05 15.95 -15.74
C SER A 102 2.76 15.40 -15.12
N THR A 103 2.45 14.12 -15.38
CA THR A 103 1.28 13.48 -14.79
C THR A 103 1.43 13.26 -13.28
N PHE A 104 2.64 13.00 -12.79
CA PHE A 104 2.92 12.89 -11.36
C PHE A 104 2.66 14.19 -10.61
N ASN A 105 3.12 15.31 -11.16
CA ASN A 105 2.85 16.63 -10.58
C ASN A 105 1.35 16.96 -10.60
N ALA A 106 0.62 16.58 -11.65
CA ALA A 106 -0.83 16.76 -11.72
C ALA A 106 -1.58 15.90 -10.68
N ALA A 107 -1.13 14.66 -10.44
CA ALA A 107 -1.71 13.79 -9.42
C ALA A 107 -1.50 14.34 -8.00
N LEU A 108 -0.30 14.85 -7.69
CA LEU A 108 0.04 15.46 -6.40
C LEU A 108 -0.80 16.70 -6.04
N ILE A 109 -1.30 17.43 -7.04
CA ILE A 109 -2.16 18.60 -6.82
C ILE A 109 -3.61 18.17 -6.51
N PHE A 110 -4.02 16.99 -7.00
CA PHE A 110 -5.40 16.52 -6.93
C PHE A 110 -5.69 15.58 -5.74
N THR A 111 -4.67 15.00 -5.11
CA THR A 111 -4.80 14.14 -3.90
C THR A 111 -4.17 14.80 -2.70
#